data_AF-A0A2V5UMM3-F1
#
_entry.id   AF-A0A2V5UMM3-F1
#
_cell.length_a   1.000
_cell.length_b   1.000
_cell.length_c   1.000
_cell.angle_alpha   90.00
_cell.angle_beta   90.00
_cell.angle_gamma   90.00
#
_symmetry.space_group_name_H-M   'P 1'
#
loop_
_entity.id
_entity.type
_entity.pdbx_description
1 polymer ?
#
loop_
_entity_poly.entity_id
_entity_poly.type
_entity_poly.pdbx_seq_one_letter_code
_entity_poly.pdbx_strand_id
1 'polypeptide(L)' 'MKQKVLFICVHNSARSQMAEAFLNKICVDLFEAHSAGLEPETLNPLAVEAMREIGI' A
#
# COMPACT_ATOMS: atom_id res chain seq x y z
N MET A 1 -17.27 -5.34 11.28
CA MET A 1 -16.25 -6.23 10.69
C MET A 1 -15.77 -5.57 9.42
N LYS A 2 -14.47 -5.31 9.27
CA LYS A 2 -13.93 -4.57 8.11
C LYS A 2 -13.80 -5.49 6.90
N GLN A 3 -13.96 -4.97 5.69
CA GLN A 3 -13.72 -5.72 4.46
C GLN A 3 -12.21 -5.78 4.19
N LYS A 4 -11.71 -6.99 3.88
CA LYS A 4 -10.29 -7.19 3.57
C LYS A 4 -10.02 -6.96 2.09
N VAL A 5 -8.96 -6.24 1.78
CA VAL A 5 -8.55 -5.90 0.40
C VAL A 5 -7.08 -6.26 0.21
N LEU A 6 -6.74 -6.89 -0.92
CA LEU A 6 -5.37 -7.22 -1.31
C LEU A 6 -5.00 -6.51 -2.61
N PHE A 7 -3.97 -5.67 -2.57
CA PHE A 7 -3.38 -5.04 -3.75
C PHE A 7 -2.17 -5.84 -4.25
N ILE A 8 -2.17 -6.19 -5.54
CA ILE A 8 -1.09 -6.99 -6.15
C ILE A 8 -0.38 -6.16 -7.21
N CYS A 9 0.95 -6.08 -7.14
CA CYS A 9 1.80 -5.62 -8.24
C CYS A 9 3.04 -6.52 -8.33
N VAL A 10 3.83 -6.42 -9.40
CA VAL A 10 4.95 -7.37 -9.62
C VAL A 10 5.94 -7.38 -8.45
N HIS A 11 6.52 -6.23 -8.10
CA HIS A 11 7.63 -6.18 -7.12
C HIS A 11 7.23 -5.85 -5.68
N ASN A 12 5.95 -5.56 -5.42
CA ASN A 12 5.49 -5.06 -4.11
C ASN A 12 6.33 -3.90 -3.52
N SER A 13 6.98 -3.10 -4.37
CA SER A 13 7.93 -2.07 -3.95
C SER A 13 7.37 -0.65 -4.04
N ALA A 14 6.34 -0.40 -4.86
CA ALA A 14 5.76 0.93 -5.05
C ALA A 14 4.22 0.90 -5.10
N ARG A 15 3.63 0.57 -6.26
CA ARG A 15 2.19 0.71 -6.52
C ARG A 15 1.30 0.02 -5.47
N SER A 16 1.54 -1.25 -5.17
CA SER A 16 0.69 -1.97 -4.21
C SER A 16 0.91 -1.51 -2.76
N GLN A 17 2.13 -1.07 -2.41
CA GLN A 17 2.44 -0.47 -1.10
C GLN A 17 1.72 0.87 -0.90
N MET A 18 1.79 1.75 -1.92
CA MET A 18 1.09 3.04 -1.88
C MET A 18 -0.42 2.85 -1.75
N ALA A 19 -1.00 1.92 -2.52
CA ALA A 19 -2.43 1.63 -2.47
C ALA A 19 -2.89 1.10 -1.10
N GLU A 20 -2.12 0.18 -0.50
CA GLU A 20 -2.37 -0.31 0.86
C GLU A 20 -2.38 0.84 1.87
N ALA A 21 -1.34 1.68 1.85
CA ALA A 21 -1.19 2.78 2.78
C ALA A 21 -2.30 3.83 2.63
N PHE A 22 -2.70 4.16 1.39
CA PHE A 22 -3.85 5.02 1.12
C PHE A 22 -5.15 4.47 1.70
N LEU A 23 -5.48 3.21 1.43
CA LEU A 23 -6.76 2.64 1.86
C LEU A 23 -6.83 2.51 3.39
N ASN A 24 -5.71 2.11 4.02
CA ASN A 24 -5.61 2.02 5.48
C ASN A 24 -5.65 3.39 6.16
N LYS A 25 -5.23 4.47 5.50
CA LYS A 25 -5.31 5.84 6.03
C LYS A 25 -6.69 6.46 5.85
N ILE A 26 -7.24 6.40 4.63
CA ILE A 26 -8.43 7.17 4.24
C ILE A 26 -9.72 6.47 4.67
N CYS A 27 -9.77 5.14 4.59
CA CYS A 27 -10.99 4.37 4.80
C CYS A 27 -10.86 3.38 5.98
N VAL A 28 -10.15 3.81 7.03
CA VAL A 28 -9.77 2.98 8.17
C VAL A 28 -10.96 2.26 8.83
N ASP A 29 -12.15 2.86 8.87
CA ASP A 29 -13.32 2.27 9.52
C ASP A 29 -14.02 1.19 8.67
N LEU A 30 -13.75 1.17 7.37
CA LEU A 30 -14.43 0.30 6.39
C LEU A 30 -13.56 -0.88 5.95
N PHE A 31 -12.25 -0.66 5.79
CA PHE A 31 -11.35 -1.63 5.17
C PHE A 31 -10.13 -1.99 6.03
N GLU A 32 -9.60 -3.18 5.76
CA GLU A 32 -8.29 -3.65 6.18
C GLU A 32 -7.52 -4.04 4.92
N ALA A 33 -6.56 -3.21 4.52
CA ALA A 33 -5.81 -3.38 3.29
C ALA A 33 -4.47 -4.07 3.54
N HIS A 34 -4.08 -4.91 2.59
CA HIS A 34 -2.78 -5.56 2.49
C HIS A 34 -2.24 -5.45 1.06
N SER A 35 -0.94 -5.68 0.89
CA SER A 35 -0.30 -5.75 -0.42
C SER A 35 0.61 -6.96 -0.56
N ALA A 36 0.80 -7.40 -1.80
CA ALA A 36 1.71 -8.48 -2.17
C ALA A 36 2.33 -8.23 -3.54
N GLY A 37 3.28 -9.09 -3.90
CA GLY A 37 3.85 -9.14 -5.24
C GLY A 37 4.35 -10.51 -5.63
N LEU A 38 4.49 -10.70 -6.94
CA LEU A 38 4.93 -11.95 -7.54
C LEU A 38 6.44 -12.14 -7.37
N GLU A 39 7.20 -11.04 -7.42
CA GLU A 39 8.66 -11.00 -7.29
C GLU A 39 9.05 -9.89 -6.31
N PRO A 40 8.79 -10.04 -4.99
CA PRO A 40 8.98 -8.95 -4.03
C PRO A 40 10.41 -8.42 -3.98
N GLU A 41 10.54 -7.09 -4.01
CA GLU A 41 11.80 -6.37 -3.90
C GLU A 41 11.79 -5.43 -2.69
N THR A 42 12.89 -4.70 -2.49
CA THR A 42 12.96 -3.64 -1.49
C THR A 42 11.99 -2.51 -1.85
N LEU A 43 11.38 -1.89 -0.83
CA LEU A 43 10.51 -0.73 -0.99
C LEU A 43 11.21 0.37 -1.79
N ASN A 44 10.54 0.89 -2.81
CA ASN A 44 11.06 1.95 -3.65
C ASN A 44 11.17 3.23 -2.80
N PRO A 45 12.37 3.82 -2.65
CA PRO A 45 12.55 5.02 -1.84
C PRO A 45 11.67 6.20 -2.28
N LEU A 46 11.42 6.36 -3.58
CA LEU A 46 10.57 7.42 -4.11
C LEU A 46 9.10 7.20 -3.77
N ALA A 47 8.65 5.95 -3.66
CA ALA A 47 7.31 5.67 -3.19
C ALA A 47 7.17 6.07 -1.72
N VAL A 48 8.18 5.79 -0.88
CA VAL A 48 8.19 6.22 0.53
C VAL A 48 8.19 7.74 0.63
N GLU A 49 9.02 8.43 -0.15
CA GLU A 49 9.11 9.89 -0.18
C GLU A 49 7.76 10.51 -0.58
N ALA A 50 7.16 10.04 -1.68
CA ALA A 50 5.86 10.53 -2.15
C ALA A 50 4.73 10.34 -1.13
N MET A 51 4.69 9.21 -0.41
CA MET A 51 3.68 9.01 0.64
C MET A 51 3.90 9.96 1.83
N ARG A 52 5.16 10.22 2.20
CA ARG A 52 5.50 11.16 3.28
C ARG A 52 5.12 12.60 2.95
N GLU A 53 5.27 13.04 1.70
CA GLU A 53 4.87 14.38 1.25
C GLU A 53 3.41 14.71 1.58
N ILE A 54 2.55 13.68 1.64
CA ILE A 54 1.12 13.80 1.90
C ILE A 54 0.70 13.28 3.28
N GLY A 55 1.65 13.00 4.17
CA GLY A 55 1.37 12.59 5.56
C GLY A 55 0.86 11.15 5.72
N ILE A 56 1.26 10.27 4.80
CA ILE A 56 1.04 8.81 4.88
C ILE A 56 2.34 8.12 5.26
#